data_AF-A0A423XJK5-F1
#
_entry.id   AF-A0A423XJK5-F1
#
_cell.length_a   1.000
_cell.length_b   1.000
_cell.length_c   1.000
_cell.angle_alpha   90.00
_cell.angle_beta   90.00
_cell.angle_gamma   90.00
#
_symmetry.space_group_name_H-M   'P 1'
#
loop_
_entity.id
_entity.type
_entity.pdbx_description
1 polymer ?
#
loop_
_entity_poly.entity_id
_entity_poly.type
_entity_poly.pdbx_seq_one_letter_code
_entity_poly.pdbx_strand_id
1 'polypeptide(L)'
;MPLPKAIPHAIRQTMRTAFEELDQAITPQDSCDFKSSTLQTVRQEALDIQRHLAARQSLRNMRRLTPLFTALEHYAKSIDTLCNGTPFLPWIWAPITMILRIASEYVEAFDQIIKGYTRIGESLQRLRILDEAFAGDDGFHQVLAIFYADILEFHKHAYKFVRRSAK
;
A
#
# COMPACT_ATOMS: atom_id res chain seq x y z
N MET A 1 27.01 -22.66 6.65
CA MET A 1 25.98 -21.94 5.87
C MET A 1 26.57 -20.59 5.46
N PRO A 2 26.45 -20.17 4.20
CA PRO A 2 26.83 -18.80 3.82
C PRO A 2 25.85 -17.82 4.49
N LEU A 3 26.39 -16.72 5.04
CA LEU A 3 25.60 -15.64 5.61
C LEU A 3 24.75 -15.01 4.48
N PRO A 4 23.47 -14.67 4.74
CA PRO A 4 22.67 -13.92 3.78
C PRO A 4 23.39 -12.60 3.44
N LYS A 5 23.49 -12.28 2.15
CA LYS A 5 24.13 -11.05 1.68
C LYS A 5 23.46 -9.85 2.33
N ALA A 6 24.27 -8.93 2.86
CA ALA A 6 23.74 -7.71 3.46
C ALA A 6 23.10 -6.83 2.38
N ILE A 7 21.87 -6.38 2.62
CA ILE A 7 21.17 -5.47 1.70
C ILE A 7 22.00 -4.18 1.54
N PRO A 8 22.15 -3.63 0.32
CA PRO A 8 22.81 -2.35 0.12
C PRO A 8 22.22 -1.21 0.95
N HIS A 9 23.07 -0.30 1.45
CA HIS A 9 22.62 0.85 2.26
C HIS A 9 21.63 1.75 1.51
N ALA A 10 21.85 1.96 0.20
CA ALA A 10 21.00 2.79 -0.63
C ALA A 10 19.53 2.31 -0.62
N ILE A 11 19.30 1.00 -0.73
CA ILE A 11 17.96 0.38 -0.69
C ILE A 11 17.25 0.68 0.64
N ARG A 12 17.94 0.45 1.77
CA ARG A 12 17.39 0.76 3.09
C ARG A 12 17.05 2.23 3.24
N GLN A 13 17.89 3.11 2.70
CA GLN A 13 17.66 4.55 2.76
C GLN A 13 16.44 4.97 1.95
N THR A 14 16.25 4.45 0.74
CA THR A 14 15.05 4.69 -0.08
C THR A 14 13.77 4.34 0.68
N MET A 15 13.70 3.14 1.26
CA MET A 15 12.50 2.70 1.98
C MET A 15 12.26 3.51 3.25
N ARG A 16 13.32 3.80 4.02
CA ARG A 16 13.23 4.62 5.22
C ARG A 16 12.73 6.03 4.91
N THR A 17 13.28 6.70 3.90
CA THR A 17 12.85 8.05 3.53
C THR A 17 11.38 8.06 3.11
N ALA A 18 10.94 7.12 2.28
CA ALA A 18 9.53 7.03 1.89
C ALA A 18 8.59 6.78 3.08
N PHE A 19 9.02 5.92 4.02
CA PHE A 19 8.30 5.68 5.27
C PHE A 19 8.18 6.97 6.10
N GLU A 20 9.30 7.65 6.37
CA GLU A 20 9.35 8.86 7.19
C GLU A 20 8.49 9.98 6.59
N GLU A 21 8.52 10.15 5.27
CA GLU A 21 7.69 11.14 4.58
C GLU A 21 6.19 10.86 4.71
N LEU A 22 5.79 9.59 4.65
CA LEU A 22 4.38 9.22 4.80
C LEU A 22 3.92 9.31 6.26
N ASP A 23 4.76 8.85 7.20
CA ASP A 23 4.49 8.92 8.64
C ASP A 23 4.34 10.37 9.11
N GLN A 24 5.17 11.29 8.62
CA GLN A 24 5.02 12.72 8.89
C GLN A 24 3.78 13.36 8.24
N ALA A 25 3.27 12.78 7.15
CA ALA A 25 2.13 13.33 6.43
C ALA A 25 0.78 12.89 7.01
N ILE A 26 0.72 11.72 7.64
CA ILE A 26 -0.50 11.14 8.23
C ILE A 26 -0.58 11.52 9.72
N THR A 27 -1.76 11.89 10.20
CA THR A 27 -1.92 12.21 11.63
C THR A 27 -1.73 10.95 12.49
N PRO A 28 -1.22 11.07 13.74
CA PRO A 28 -1.05 9.92 14.63
C PRO A 28 -2.34 9.15 14.90
N GLN A 29 -3.48 9.83 14.85
CA GLN A 29 -4.79 9.21 15.01
C GLN A 29 -5.19 8.34 13.81
N ASP A 30 -4.76 8.69 12.60
CA ASP A 30 -5.06 7.91 11.40
C ASP A 30 -4.09 6.74 11.20
N SER A 31 -2.91 6.78 11.81
CA SER A 31 -1.88 5.74 11.67
C SER A 31 -1.74 4.80 12.88
N CYS A 32 -2.55 4.98 13.93
CA CYS A 32 -2.38 4.30 15.22
C CYS A 32 -2.35 2.77 15.10
N ASP A 33 -3.18 2.20 14.22
CA ASP A 33 -3.35 0.76 14.07
C ASP A 33 -2.54 0.18 12.89
N PHE A 34 -1.75 1.01 12.19
CA PHE A 34 -1.04 0.54 10.99
C PHE A 34 -0.04 -0.56 11.32
N LYS A 35 0.68 -0.44 12.44
CA LYS A 35 1.75 -1.38 12.82
C LYS A 35 1.24 -2.80 13.08
N SER A 36 0.00 -2.95 13.54
CA SER A 36 -0.63 -4.26 13.80
C SER A 36 -1.49 -4.75 12.64
N SER A 37 -1.63 -3.96 11.57
CA SER A 37 -2.48 -4.29 10.43
C SER A 37 -1.88 -5.40 9.58
N THR A 38 -2.74 -6.32 9.15
CA THR A 38 -2.42 -7.38 8.19
C THR A 38 -3.21 -7.18 6.90
N LEU A 39 -2.75 -7.77 5.81
CA LEU A 39 -3.51 -7.70 4.56
C LEU A 39 -4.91 -8.33 4.69
N GLN A 40 -5.08 -9.32 5.59
CA GLN A 40 -6.39 -9.91 5.88
C GLN A 40 -7.32 -8.91 6.59
N THR A 41 -6.82 -8.16 7.58
CA THR A 41 -7.63 -7.13 8.25
C THR A 41 -8.02 -6.02 7.27
N VAL A 42 -7.11 -5.59 6.40
CA VAL A 42 -7.42 -4.62 5.32
C VAL A 42 -8.50 -5.14 4.37
N ARG A 43 -8.46 -6.42 3.96
CA ARG A 43 -9.51 -7.01 3.13
C ARG A 43 -10.87 -6.99 3.84
N GLN A 44 -10.89 -7.29 5.14
CA GLN A 44 -12.12 -7.27 5.93
C GLN A 44 -12.68 -5.85 6.05
N GLU A 45 -11.83 -4.87 6.37
CA GLU A 45 -12.21 -3.46 6.43
C GLU A 45 -12.75 -2.93 5.10
N ALA A 46 -12.19 -3.37 3.97
CA ALA A 46 -12.71 -3.01 2.66
C ALA A 46 -14.13 -3.55 2.42
N LEU A 47 -14.44 -4.75 2.91
CA LEU A 47 -15.81 -5.30 2.88
C LEU A 47 -16.75 -4.49 3.77
N ASP A 48 -16.29 -4.04 4.93
CA ASP A 48 -17.08 -3.22 5.84
C ASP A 48 -17.39 -1.84 5.25
N ILE A 49 -16.42 -1.23 4.56
CA ILE A 49 -16.64 0.00 3.77
C ILE A 49 -17.69 -0.23 2.68
N GLN A 50 -17.62 -1.37 1.96
CA GLN A 50 -18.61 -1.71 0.95
C GLN A 50 -20.02 -1.85 1.54
N ARG A 51 -20.16 -2.49 2.71
CA ARG A 51 -21.44 -2.62 3.43
C ARG A 51 -21.99 -1.26 3.84
N HIS A 52 -21.14 -0.37 4.34
CA HIS A 52 -21.52 1.00 4.69
C HIS A 52 -22.03 1.79 3.48
N LEU A 53 -21.32 1.73 2.35
CA LEU A 53 -21.76 2.35 1.09
C LEU A 53 -23.09 1.76 0.58
N ALA A 54 -23.31 0.46 0.77
CA ALA A 54 -24.56 -0.20 0.41
C ALA A 54 -25.76 0.31 1.22
N ALA A 55 -25.58 0.43 2.55
CA ALA A 55 -26.60 0.94 3.45
C ALA A 55 -27.03 2.38 3.10
N ARG A 56 -26.13 3.16 2.51
CA ARG A 56 -26.37 4.54 2.07
C ARG A 56 -26.79 4.66 0.59
N GLN A 57 -27.12 3.54 -0.06
CA GLN A 57 -27.48 3.49 -1.48
C GLN A 57 -26.41 4.11 -2.43
N SER A 58 -25.15 4.07 -2.03
CA SER A 58 -24.01 4.62 -2.78
C SER A 58 -22.97 3.54 -3.11
N LEU A 59 -23.44 2.36 -3.51
CA LEU A 59 -22.57 1.25 -3.89
C LEU A 59 -21.56 1.66 -4.96
N ARG A 60 -20.32 1.21 -4.80
CA ARG A 60 -19.24 1.37 -5.77
C ARG A 60 -18.64 0.03 -6.11
N ASN A 61 -17.99 -0.06 -7.27
CA ASN A 61 -17.37 -1.29 -7.75
C ASN A 61 -16.06 -1.58 -7.00
N MET A 62 -16.18 -1.93 -5.71
CA MET A 62 -15.08 -2.29 -4.81
C MET A 62 -14.31 -3.53 -5.27
N ARG A 63 -14.94 -4.38 -6.10
CA ARG A 63 -14.30 -5.56 -6.71
C ARG A 63 -13.07 -5.20 -7.56
N ARG A 64 -12.94 -3.93 -7.97
CA ARG A 64 -11.74 -3.39 -8.64
C ARG A 64 -10.48 -3.38 -7.78
N LEU A 65 -10.60 -3.55 -6.47
CA LEU A 65 -9.47 -3.64 -5.53
C LEU A 65 -8.93 -5.07 -5.38
N THR A 66 -9.68 -6.09 -5.81
CA THR A 66 -9.24 -7.49 -5.69
C THR A 66 -7.86 -7.73 -6.32
N PRO A 67 -7.55 -7.26 -7.55
CA PRO A 67 -6.23 -7.46 -8.15
C PRO A 67 -5.10 -6.78 -7.35
N LEU A 68 -5.37 -5.61 -6.76
CA LEU A 68 -4.42 -4.93 -5.89
C LEU A 68 -4.09 -5.78 -4.67
N PHE A 69 -5.10 -6.27 -3.95
CA PHE A 69 -4.86 -7.07 -2.76
C PHE A 69 -4.15 -8.38 -3.07
N THR A 70 -4.44 -9.02 -4.20
CA THR A 70 -3.67 -10.20 -4.63
C THR A 70 -2.23 -9.81 -4.94
N ALA A 71 -2.00 -8.71 -5.65
CA ALA A 71 -0.65 -8.27 -6.02
C ALA A 71 0.20 -7.92 -4.78
N LEU A 72 -0.40 -7.24 -3.79
CA LEU A 72 0.24 -6.89 -2.52
C LEU A 72 0.65 -8.13 -1.72
N GLU A 73 -0.12 -9.21 -1.77
CA GLU A 73 0.23 -10.46 -1.08
C GLU A 73 1.50 -11.10 -1.64
N HIS A 74 1.68 -11.06 -2.96
CA HIS A 74 2.92 -11.51 -3.60
C HIS A 74 4.06 -10.54 -3.31
N TYR A 75 3.83 -9.25 -3.54
CA TYR A 75 4.84 -8.21 -3.35
C TYR A 75 5.37 -8.15 -1.91
N ALA A 76 4.49 -8.34 -0.91
CA ALA A 76 4.87 -8.39 0.50
C ALA A 76 5.90 -9.48 0.79
N LYS A 77 5.78 -10.66 0.15
CA LYS A 77 6.76 -11.76 0.29
C LYS A 77 8.11 -11.37 -0.31
N SER A 78 8.10 -10.68 -1.45
CA SER A 78 9.33 -10.24 -2.13
C SER A 78 10.09 -9.18 -1.33
N ILE A 79 9.38 -8.30 -0.61
CA ILE A 79 10.01 -7.22 0.17
C ILE A 79 10.18 -7.53 1.67
N ASP A 80 9.70 -8.69 2.15
CA ASP A 80 9.79 -9.07 3.56
C ASP A 80 11.24 -9.06 4.05
N THR A 81 12.16 -9.56 3.23
CA THR A 81 13.60 -9.55 3.51
C THR A 81 14.17 -8.13 3.62
N LEU A 82 13.65 -7.19 2.82
CA LEU A 82 14.04 -5.77 2.84
C LEU A 82 13.49 -5.03 4.06
N CYS A 83 12.30 -5.42 4.51
CA CYS A 83 11.61 -4.86 5.66
C CYS A 83 12.05 -5.48 7.01
N ASN A 84 12.85 -6.55 7.00
CA ASN A 84 13.17 -7.29 8.21
C ASN A 84 13.77 -6.38 9.31
N GLY A 85 13.19 -6.43 10.51
CA GLY A 85 13.56 -5.58 11.64
C GLY A 85 13.06 -4.14 11.57
N THR A 86 12.18 -3.79 10.63
CA THR A 86 11.60 -2.45 10.46
C THR A 86 10.06 -2.49 10.52
N PRO A 87 9.39 -1.38 10.85
CA PRO A 87 7.93 -1.29 10.84
C PRO A 87 7.34 -0.99 9.44
N PHE A 88 8.10 -1.19 8.36
CA PHE A 88 7.76 -0.68 7.02
C PHE A 88 6.66 -1.46 6.32
N LEU A 89 6.65 -2.79 6.49
CA LEU A 89 5.79 -3.66 5.69
C LEU A 89 4.29 -3.29 5.75
N PRO A 90 3.68 -3.00 6.92
CA PRO A 90 2.25 -2.66 6.96
C PRO A 90 1.86 -1.37 6.22
N TRP A 91 2.81 -0.46 5.96
CA TRP A 91 2.54 0.84 5.34
C TRP A 91 2.20 0.74 3.85
N ILE A 92 2.43 -0.41 3.22
CA ILE A 92 2.02 -0.67 1.84
C ILE A 92 0.53 -0.99 1.72
N TRP A 93 -0.15 -1.40 2.80
CA TRP A 93 -1.57 -1.79 2.76
C TRP A 93 -2.47 -1.08 3.76
N ALA A 94 -1.99 -0.75 4.96
CA ALA A 94 -2.82 -0.19 6.02
C ALA A 94 -3.44 1.17 5.62
N PRO A 95 -2.75 2.07 4.89
CA PRO A 95 -3.36 3.31 4.43
C PRO A 95 -4.53 3.13 3.47
N ILE A 96 -4.66 1.98 2.78
CA ILE A 96 -5.70 1.76 1.75
C ILE A 96 -7.09 1.95 2.33
N THR A 97 -7.41 1.22 3.39
CA THR A 97 -8.75 1.27 4.01
C THR A 97 -8.97 2.55 4.81
N MET A 98 -7.92 3.13 5.39
CA MET A 98 -7.97 4.45 6.00
C MET A 98 -8.39 5.52 4.98
N ILE A 99 -7.71 5.59 3.84
CA ILE A 99 -7.99 6.55 2.76
C ILE A 99 -9.39 6.29 2.18
N LEU A 100 -9.76 5.04 1.92
CA LEU A 100 -11.09 4.68 1.41
C LEU A 100 -12.20 5.08 2.38
N ARG A 101 -11.99 4.92 3.70
CA ARG A 101 -12.96 5.31 4.71
C ARG A 101 -13.19 6.83 4.69
N ILE A 102 -12.12 7.63 4.67
CA ILE A 102 -12.23 9.09 4.57
C ILE A 102 -12.91 9.49 3.25
N ALA A 103 -12.55 8.86 2.14
CA ALA A 103 -13.13 9.14 0.84
C ALA A 103 -14.59 8.72 0.70
N SER A 104 -15.10 7.79 1.52
CA SER A 104 -16.43 7.21 1.36
C SER A 104 -17.59 8.20 1.52
N GLU A 105 -17.32 9.37 2.09
CA GLU A 105 -18.27 10.48 2.18
C GLU A 105 -18.43 11.26 0.87
N TYR A 106 -17.48 11.12 -0.07
CA TYR A 106 -17.44 11.89 -1.33
C TYR A 106 -17.23 10.97 -2.52
N VAL A 107 -18.29 10.77 -3.29
CA VAL A 107 -18.37 9.85 -4.41
C VAL A 107 -17.21 10.00 -5.40
N GLU A 108 -16.96 11.23 -5.84
CA GLU A 108 -15.98 11.53 -6.88
C GLU A 108 -14.56 11.25 -6.36
N ALA A 109 -14.29 11.61 -5.11
CA ALA A 109 -13.02 11.34 -4.47
C ALA A 109 -12.81 9.83 -4.33
N PHE A 110 -13.83 9.10 -3.87
CA PHE A 110 -13.79 7.65 -3.71
C PHE A 110 -13.49 6.94 -5.04
N ASP A 111 -14.15 7.33 -6.13
CA ASP A 111 -13.94 6.75 -7.45
C ASP A 111 -12.54 7.06 -8.01
N GLN A 112 -11.99 8.24 -7.74
CA GLN A 112 -10.61 8.57 -8.11
C GLN A 112 -9.60 7.73 -7.32
N ILE A 113 -9.82 7.56 -6.01
CA ILE A 113 -8.97 6.72 -5.16
C ILE A 113 -8.98 5.26 -5.64
N ILE A 114 -10.16 4.67 -5.91
CA ILE A 114 -10.24 3.31 -6.46
C ILE A 114 -9.49 3.23 -7.79
N LYS A 115 -9.64 4.21 -8.69
CA LYS A 115 -8.91 4.23 -9.97
C LYS A 115 -7.39 4.23 -9.76
N GLY A 116 -6.88 5.03 -8.83
CA GLY A 116 -5.46 5.04 -8.50
C GLY A 116 -4.96 3.69 -7.96
N TYR A 117 -5.69 3.11 -7.01
CA TYR A 117 -5.36 1.80 -6.45
C TYR A 117 -5.43 0.65 -7.47
N THR A 118 -6.39 0.68 -8.41
CA THR A 118 -6.42 -0.29 -9.51
C THR A 118 -5.14 -0.22 -10.35
N ARG A 119 -4.65 0.98 -10.67
CA ARG A 119 -3.41 1.15 -11.45
C ARG A 119 -2.18 0.64 -10.71
N ILE A 120 -2.11 0.84 -9.39
CA ILE A 120 -1.04 0.24 -8.56
C ILE A 120 -1.10 -1.28 -8.63
N GLY A 121 -2.30 -1.86 -8.50
CA GLY A 121 -2.49 -3.30 -8.61
C GLY A 121 -2.02 -3.87 -9.96
N GLU A 122 -2.35 -3.21 -11.06
CA GLU A 122 -1.88 -3.58 -12.40
C GLU A 122 -0.35 -3.51 -12.53
N SER A 123 0.28 -2.47 -11.97
CA SER A 123 1.74 -2.34 -11.95
C SER A 123 2.43 -3.41 -11.13
N LEU A 124 1.90 -3.73 -9.95
CA LEU A 124 2.42 -4.81 -9.10
C LEU A 124 2.26 -6.19 -9.73
N GLN A 125 1.17 -6.44 -10.47
CA GLN A 125 1.01 -7.70 -11.20
C GLN A 125 2.07 -7.87 -12.29
N ARG A 126 2.46 -6.80 -12.99
CA ARG A 126 3.58 -6.84 -13.94
C ARG A 126 4.91 -7.08 -13.22
N LEU A 127 5.13 -6.44 -12.07
CA LEU A 127 6.32 -6.65 -11.25
C LEU A 127 6.46 -8.10 -10.78
N ARG A 128 5.36 -8.77 -10.41
CA ARG A 128 5.37 -10.20 -10.02
C ARG A 128 5.94 -11.10 -11.12
N ILE A 129 5.58 -10.85 -12.38
CA ILE A 129 6.08 -11.63 -13.52
C ILE A 129 7.60 -11.46 -13.65
N LEU A 130 8.13 -10.29 -13.32
CA LEU A 130 9.57 -10.02 -13.32
C LEU A 130 10.27 -10.65 -12.11
N ASP A 131 9.67 -10.61 -10.92
CA ASP A 131 10.23 -11.23 -9.71
C ASP A 131 10.48 -12.73 -9.90
N GLU A 132 9.54 -13.44 -10.52
CA GLU A 132 9.69 -14.86 -10.87
C GLU A 132 10.89 -15.13 -11.81
N ALA A 133 11.30 -14.14 -12.61
CA ALA A 133 12.42 -14.27 -13.55
C ALA A 133 13.77 -13.83 -12.96
N PHE A 134 13.79 -12.99 -11.92
CA PHE A 134 15.01 -12.34 -11.38
C PHE A 134 15.23 -12.59 -9.89
N ALA A 135 14.58 -13.59 -9.30
CA ALA A 135 14.71 -13.93 -7.88
C ALA A 135 16.19 -14.07 -7.46
N GLY A 136 16.66 -13.19 -6.57
CA GLY A 136 18.02 -13.19 -6.03
C GLY A 136 19.03 -12.25 -6.70
N ASP A 137 18.60 -11.43 -7.68
CA ASP A 137 19.42 -10.36 -8.25
C ASP A 137 19.36 -9.08 -7.38
N ASP A 138 20.55 -8.51 -7.09
CA ASP A 138 20.66 -7.29 -6.27
C ASP A 138 20.05 -6.07 -6.98
N GLY A 139 20.06 -6.05 -8.32
CA GLY A 139 19.36 -5.04 -9.12
C GLY A 139 17.84 -5.09 -8.92
N PHE A 140 17.28 -6.28 -8.71
CA PHE A 140 15.85 -6.44 -8.48
C PHE A 140 15.40 -5.93 -7.11
N HIS A 141 16.22 -6.08 -6.06
CA HIS A 141 15.92 -5.47 -4.75
C HIS A 141 15.80 -3.94 -4.82
N GLN A 142 16.58 -3.28 -5.69
CA GLN A 142 16.46 -1.84 -5.90
C GLN A 142 15.12 -1.48 -6.56
N VAL A 143 14.66 -2.27 -7.53
CA VAL A 143 13.34 -2.09 -8.15
C VAL A 143 12.23 -2.26 -7.11
N LEU A 144 12.29 -3.31 -6.29
CA LEU A 144 11.32 -3.54 -5.22
C LEU A 144 11.24 -2.35 -4.25
N ALA A 145 12.38 -1.77 -3.87
CA ALA A 145 12.44 -0.62 -2.98
C ALA A 145 11.88 0.67 -3.62
N ILE A 146 12.06 0.86 -4.92
CA ILE A 146 11.46 1.97 -5.68
C ILE A 146 9.93 1.83 -5.70
N PHE A 147 9.42 0.63 -6.00
CA PHE A 147 7.98 0.36 -5.95
C PHE A 147 7.38 0.61 -4.56
N TYR A 148 8.13 0.30 -3.49
CA TYR A 148 7.69 0.59 -2.13
C TYR A 148 7.54 2.10 -1.94
N ALA A 149 8.55 2.86 -2.36
CA ALA A 149 8.53 4.32 -2.27
C ALA A 149 7.37 4.93 -3.07
N ASP A 150 7.12 4.46 -4.29
CA ASP A 150 6.03 4.94 -5.15
C ASP A 150 4.64 4.65 -4.56
N ILE A 151 4.45 3.49 -3.93
CA ILE A 151 3.20 3.16 -3.22
C ILE A 151 2.98 4.13 -2.05
N LEU A 152 4.01 4.38 -1.26
CA LEU A 152 3.92 5.27 -0.11
C LEU A 152 3.73 6.73 -0.53
N GLU A 153 4.36 7.16 -1.62
CA GLU A 153 4.13 8.47 -2.21
C GLU A 153 2.68 8.61 -2.69
N PHE A 154 2.14 7.58 -3.35
CA PHE A 154 0.72 7.57 -3.71
C PHE A 154 -0.17 7.68 -2.47
N HIS A 155 0.10 6.93 -1.40
CA HIS A 155 -0.63 7.05 -0.13
C HIS A 155 -0.58 8.48 0.42
N LYS A 156 0.60 9.13 0.40
CA LYS A 156 0.79 10.52 0.84
C LYS A 156 -0.12 11.48 0.06
N HIS A 157 -0.16 11.34 -1.26
CA HIS A 157 -0.99 12.19 -2.12
C HIS A 157 -2.49 11.90 -1.97
N ALA A 158 -2.85 10.62 -1.94
CA ALA A 158 -4.22 10.16 -1.74
C ALA A 158 -4.78 10.66 -0.39
N TYR A 159 -3.99 10.56 0.69
CA TYR A 159 -4.35 11.07 2.00
C TYR A 159 -4.61 12.58 1.99
N LYS A 160 -3.67 13.36 1.44
CA LYS A 160 -3.81 14.82 1.30
C LYS A 160 -5.03 15.20 0.45
N PHE A 161 -5.32 14.43 -0.60
CA PHE A 161 -6.47 14.63 -1.47
C PHE A 161 -7.79 14.43 -0.70
N VAL A 162 -7.98 13.28 -0.05
CA VAL A 162 -9.24 12.97 0.65
C VAL A 162 -9.48 13.87 1.86
N ARG A 163 -8.41 14.30 2.56
CA ARG A 163 -8.49 15.24 3.68
C ARG A 163 -8.84 16.67 3.25
N ARG A 164 -8.55 17.06 2.00
CA ARG A 164 -8.98 18.35 1.44
C ARG A 164 -10.44 18.32 1.02
N SER A 165 -10.91 17.20 0.45
CA SER A 165 -12.31 17.01 0.06
C SER A 165 -13.25 16.88 1.26
N ALA A 166 -12.74 16.49 2.43
CA ALA A 166 -13.51 16.36 3.67
C ALA A 166 -13.78 17.67 4.43
N LYS A 167 -13.41 18.82 3.85
CA LYS A 167 -13.75 20.16 4.36
C LYS A 167 -14.90 20.74 3.55
#